data_AF-A0A9P5MW12-F1
#
_entry.id   AF-A0A9P5MW12-F1
#
_cell.length_a   1.000
_cell.length_b   1.000
_cell.length_c   1.000
_cell.angle_alpha   90.00
_cell.angle_beta   90.00
_cell.angle_gamma   90.00
#
_symmetry.space_group_name_H-M   'P 1'
#
loop_
_entity.id
_entity.type
_entity.pdbx_description
1 polymer ?
#
loop_
_entity_poly.entity_id
_entity_poly.type
_entity_poly.pdbx_seq_one_letter_code
_entity_poly.pdbx_strand_id
1 'polypeptide(L)'
;MCVLSRPQDYKELFNYYHAKLCNVIECIFGVFKRCFSVLGHPQEYLLDDQVCLVSALAVIHNFIRVYNLNDIAKDLDDSEGNQTPGENERQEPQDEHVRPTLADKQGHAAECRDQITCAMWRDYRP
;
A
#
# COMPACT_ATOMS: atom_id res chain seq x y z
N MET A 1 -9.80 0.37 -12.53
CA MET A 1 -9.15 0.76 -13.79
C MET A 1 -8.81 2.25 -13.74
N CYS A 2 -7.54 2.62 -13.59
CA CYS A 2 -7.12 4.03 -13.75
C CYS A 2 -7.11 4.37 -15.24
N VAL A 3 -7.91 5.36 -15.63
CA VAL A 3 -7.99 5.86 -17.00
C VAL A 3 -6.61 6.37 -17.43
N LEU A 4 -6.12 5.91 -18.58
CA LEU A 4 -4.85 6.28 -19.22
C LEU A 4 -4.89 7.72 -19.79
N SER A 5 -5.32 8.68 -18.99
CA SER A 5 -5.29 10.09 -19.36
C SER A 5 -3.96 10.69 -18.93
N ARG A 6 -3.30 11.43 -19.83
CA ARG A 6 -2.08 12.18 -19.51
C ARG A 6 -2.41 13.19 -18.39
N PRO A 7 -1.73 13.16 -17.23
CA PRO A 7 -1.97 14.13 -16.16
C PRO A 7 -1.83 15.57 -16.67
N GLN A 8 -2.85 16.40 -16.44
CA GLN A 8 -2.91 17.78 -16.93
C GLN A 8 -2.39 18.78 -15.89
N ASP A 9 -2.37 18.40 -14.63
CA ASP A 9 -1.88 19.22 -13.53
C ASP A 9 -1.01 18.43 -12.55
N TYR A 10 -0.22 19.14 -11.74
CA TYR A 10 0.67 18.56 -10.72
C TYR A 10 -0.09 17.67 -9.74
N LYS A 11 -1.32 18.05 -9.38
CA LYS A 11 -2.19 17.28 -8.48
C LYS A 11 -2.62 15.95 -9.10
N GLU A 12 -2.97 15.94 -10.38
CA GLU A 12 -3.34 14.70 -11.09
C GLU A 12 -2.14 13.77 -11.23
N LEU A 13 -0.95 14.33 -11.47
CA LEU A 13 0.29 13.55 -11.57
C LEU A 13 0.63 12.88 -10.23
N PHE A 14 0.53 13.64 -9.13
CA PHE A 14 0.73 13.10 -7.79
C PHE A 14 -0.28 11.98 -7.49
N ASN A 15 -1.58 12.22 -7.73
CA ASN A 15 -2.61 11.21 -7.51
C ASN A 15 -2.39 9.96 -8.35
N TYR A 16 -1.98 10.11 -9.61
CA TYR A 16 -1.67 8.99 -10.49
C TYR A 16 -0.53 8.13 -9.93
N TYR A 17 0.60 8.73 -9.54
CA TYR A 17 1.72 7.98 -8.97
C TYR A 17 1.41 7.41 -7.60
N HIS A 18 0.70 8.16 -6.76
CA HIS A 18 0.25 7.68 -5.46
C HIS A 18 -0.65 6.46 -5.61
N ALA A 19 -1.68 6.52 -6.46
CA ALA A 19 -2.56 5.38 -6.74
C ALA A 19 -1.81 4.20 -7.35
N LYS A 20 -0.87 4.45 -8.26
CA LYS A 20 -0.02 3.41 -8.86
C LYS A 20 0.83 2.70 -7.81
N LEU A 21 1.44 3.45 -6.89
CA LEU A 21 2.23 2.90 -5.79
C LEU A 21 1.35 2.13 -4.81
N CYS A 22 0.22 2.69 -4.39
CA CYS A 22 -0.74 2.02 -3.50
C CYS A 22 -1.23 0.71 -4.11
N ASN A 23 -1.56 0.68 -5.41
CA ASN A 23 -1.97 -0.54 -6.11
C ASN A 23 -0.87 -1.63 -6.07
N VAL A 24 0.41 -1.26 -6.21
CA VAL A 24 1.52 -2.21 -6.07
C VAL A 24 1.62 -2.73 -4.63
N ILE A 25 1.52 -1.85 -3.64
CA ILE A 25 1.58 -2.23 -2.22
C ILE A 25 0.42 -3.15 -1.85
N GLU A 26 -0.80 -2.83 -2.28
CA GLU A 26 -2.00 -3.64 -2.08
C GLU A 26 -1.86 -5.01 -2.74
N CYS A 27 -1.31 -5.08 -3.95
CA CYS A 27 -1.04 -6.35 -4.62
C CYS A 27 -0.04 -7.21 -3.83
N ILE A 28 1.03 -6.62 -3.30
CA ILE A 28 2.00 -7.33 -2.44
C ILE A 28 1.31 -7.91 -1.20
N PHE A 29 0.51 -7.10 -0.50
CA PHE A 29 -0.25 -7.58 0.65
C PHE A 29 -1.27 -8.65 0.27
N GLY A 30 -1.88 -8.55 -0.90
CA GLY A 30 -2.77 -9.58 -1.45
C GLY A 30 -2.05 -10.91 -1.65
N VAL A 31 -0.86 -10.91 -2.26
CA VAL A 31 -0.02 -12.11 -2.39
C VAL A 31 0.36 -12.66 -1.02
N PHE A 32 0.82 -11.81 -0.10
CA PHE A 32 1.24 -12.25 1.23
C PHE A 32 0.10 -12.86 2.03
N LYS A 33 -1.11 -12.30 1.95
CA LYS A 33 -2.30 -12.88 2.61
C LYS A 33 -2.72 -14.22 2.01
N ARG A 34 -2.52 -14.43 0.69
CA ARG A 34 -2.79 -15.71 0.03
C ARG A 34 -1.75 -16.77 0.39
N CYS A 35 -0.46 -16.43 0.30
CA CYS A 35 0.62 -17.36 0.62
C CYS A 35 0.69 -17.67 2.13
N PHE A 36 0.35 -16.68 2.98
CA PHE A 36 0.41 -16.79 4.43
C PHE A 36 -0.94 -16.44 5.04
N SER A 37 -1.80 -17.46 5.19
CA SER A 37 -3.15 -17.34 5.78
C SER A 37 -3.16 -16.73 7.19
N VAL A 38 -2.01 -16.74 7.89
CA VAL A 38 -1.81 -16.07 9.18
C VAL A 38 -2.05 -14.56 9.11
N LEU A 39 -1.88 -13.92 7.95
CA LEU A 39 -2.15 -12.48 7.72
C LEU A 39 -3.63 -12.20 7.37
N GLY A 40 -4.45 -13.23 7.16
CA GLY A 40 -5.87 -13.10 6.87
C GLY A 40 -6.76 -12.89 8.09
N HIS A 41 -6.21 -13.08 9.29
CA HIS A 41 -6.94 -12.97 10.56
C HIS A 41 -6.59 -11.67 11.27
N PRO A 42 -7.54 -11.05 12.00
CA PRO A 42 -7.23 -9.92 12.88
C PRO A 42 -6.17 -10.36 13.89
N GLN A 43 -5.03 -9.67 13.89
CA GLN A 43 -3.97 -9.96 14.85
C GLN A 43 -4.03 -8.94 15.99
N GLU A 44 -4.18 -9.44 17.21
CA GLU A 44 -4.16 -8.63 18.45
C GLU A 44 -2.72 -8.33 18.92
N TYR A 45 -1.75 -8.42 18.02
CA TYR A 45 -0.35 -8.11 18.35
C TYR A 45 -0.10 -6.60 18.38
N LEU A 46 0.87 -6.20 19.21
CA LEU A 46 1.38 -4.83 19.20
C LEU A 46 1.98 -4.51 17.82
N LEU A 47 2.00 -3.22 17.46
CA LEU A 47 2.46 -2.78 16.14
C LEU A 47 3.88 -3.28 15.82
N ASP A 48 4.78 -3.27 16.82
CA ASP A 48 6.16 -3.74 16.66
C ASP A 48 6.22 -5.23 16.27
N ASP A 49 5.37 -6.06 16.89
CA ASP A 49 5.28 -7.49 16.59
C ASP A 49 4.71 -7.74 15.19
N GLN A 50 3.74 -6.93 14.75
CA GLN A 50 3.20 -7.01 13.38
C GLN A 50 4.26 -6.68 12.33
N VAL A 51 5.11 -5.67 12.59
CA VAL A 51 6.23 -5.31 11.70
C VAL A 51 7.26 -6.43 11.64
N CYS A 52 7.61 -7.04 12.78
CA CYS A 52 8.49 -8.20 12.82
C CYS A 52 7.91 -9.39 12.03
N LEU A 53 6.61 -9.66 12.17
CA LEU A 53 5.95 -10.73 11.43
C LEU A 53 6.02 -10.51 9.92
N VAL A 54 5.62 -9.33 9.43
CA VAL A 54 5.65 -9.02 7.98
C VAL A 54 7.08 -9.12 7.43
N SER A 55 8.07 -8.68 8.22
CA SER A 55 9.48 -8.78 7.85
C SER A 55 9.96 -10.23 7.75
N ALA A 56 9.61 -11.07 8.73
CA ALA A 56 9.94 -12.49 8.71
C ALA A 56 9.30 -13.22 7.51
N LEU A 57 8.02 -12.93 7.23
CA LEU A 57 7.32 -13.47 6.07
C LEU A 57 7.94 -13.04 4.73
N ALA A 58 8.41 -11.79 4.63
CA ALA A 58 9.13 -11.32 3.45
C ALA A 58 10.45 -12.08 3.24
N VAL A 59 11.21 -12.36 4.31
CA VAL A 59 12.44 -13.17 4.24
C VAL A 59 12.13 -14.60 3.81
N ILE A 60 11.11 -15.22 4.40
CA ILE A 60 10.68 -16.59 4.03
C ILE A 60 10.21 -16.63 2.58
N HIS A 61 9.40 -15.67 2.15
CA HIS A 61 8.94 -15.56 0.76
C HIS A 61 10.13 -15.42 -0.21
N ASN A 62 11.10 -14.56 0.13
CA ASN A 62 12.30 -14.39 -0.68
C ASN A 62 13.15 -15.68 -0.73
N PHE A 63 13.28 -16.39 0.39
CA PHE A 63 13.96 -17.67 0.46
C PHE A 63 13.27 -18.72 -0.42
N ILE A 64 11.96 -18.88 -0.30
CA ILE A 64 11.19 -19.83 -1.12
C ILE A 64 11.31 -19.46 -2.61
N ARG A 65 11.27 -18.17 -2.98
CA ARG A 65 11.48 -17.73 -4.37
C ARG A 65 12.85 -18.12 -4.93
N VAL A 66 13.89 -18.06 -4.13
CA VAL A 66 15.27 -18.38 -4.57
C VAL A 66 15.47 -19.90 -4.71
N TYR A 67 14.86 -20.71 -3.85
CA TYR A 67 15.16 -22.13 -3.74
C TYR A 67 14.06 -23.08 -4.25
N ASN A 68 12.82 -22.61 -4.45
CA ASN A 68 11.66 -23.42 -4.86
C ASN A 68 10.83 -22.72 -5.95
N LEU A 69 11.36 -22.69 -7.18
CA LEU A 69 10.72 -22.05 -8.33
C LEU A 69 9.37 -22.67 -8.75
N ASN A 70 9.12 -23.94 -8.43
CA ASN A 70 7.95 -24.69 -8.91
C ASN A 70 6.67 -24.50 -8.08
N ASP A 71 6.75 -24.07 -6.82
CA ASP A 71 5.57 -23.95 -5.94
C ASP A 71 4.82 -22.63 -6.15
N ILE A 72 5.52 -21.57 -6.53
CA ILE A 72 4.96 -20.21 -6.64
C ILE A 72 4.32 -19.96 -8.01
N ALA A 73 4.69 -20.73 -9.04
CA ALA A 73 4.10 -20.59 -10.38
C ALA A 73 2.56 -20.75 -10.38
N LYS A 74 2.02 -21.51 -9.42
CA LYS A 74 0.57 -21.68 -9.24
C LYS A 74 -0.14 -20.42 -8.71
N ASP A 75 0.56 -19.59 -7.94
CA ASP A 75 0.01 -18.36 -7.35
C ASP A 75 0.09 -17.14 -8.29
N LEU A 76 0.90 -17.23 -9.36
CA LEU A 76 1.07 -16.17 -10.37
C LEU A 76 0.18 -16.36 -11.61
N ASP A 77 -0.21 -17.59 -11.92
CA ASP A 77 -0.96 -17.93 -13.14
C ASP A 77 -2.45 -17.56 -13.06
N ASP A 78 -2.98 -17.27 -11.87
CA ASP A 78 -4.41 -16.92 -11.67
C ASP A 78 -4.68 -15.41 -11.62
N SER A 79 -3.75 -14.60 -12.14
CA SER A 79 -3.83 -13.12 -12.13
C SER A 79 -4.96 -12.52 -13.01
N GLU A 80 -5.83 -13.34 -13.61
CA GLU A 80 -6.99 -12.88 -14.40
C GLU A 80 -8.36 -13.05 -13.71
N GLY A 81 -8.38 -13.41 -12.42
CA GLY A 81 -9.62 -13.50 -11.63
C GLY A 81 -10.06 -12.17 -11.00
N ASN A 82 -10.89 -11.42 -11.73
CA ASN A 82 -11.67 -10.26 -11.27
C ASN A 82 -12.23 -10.43 -9.83
N GLN A 83 -11.73 -9.65 -8.86
CA GLN A 83 -12.35 -9.54 -7.53
C GLN A 83 -12.93 -8.13 -7.36
N THR A 84 -14.25 -8.07 -7.40
CA THR A 84 -15.09 -6.92 -7.06
C THR A 84 -14.77 -6.42 -5.64
N PRO A 85 -14.66 -5.09 -5.40
CA PRO A 85 -14.51 -4.57 -4.06
C PRO A 85 -15.78 -4.81 -3.23
N GLY A 86 -15.67 -5.64 -2.20
CA GLY A 86 -16.65 -5.67 -1.11
C GLY A 86 -16.56 -4.37 -0.32
N GLU A 87 -17.67 -3.65 -0.26
CA GLU A 87 -17.87 -2.46 0.55
C GLU A 87 -17.64 -2.82 2.02
N ASN A 88 -16.59 -2.28 2.63
CA ASN A 88 -16.37 -2.41 4.07
C ASN A 88 -16.43 -1.01 4.68
N GLU A 89 -17.54 -0.77 5.38
CA GLU A 89 -17.83 0.50 6.05
C GLU A 89 -16.78 0.77 7.14
N ARG A 90 -16.09 1.89 6.99
CA ARG A 90 -15.07 2.38 7.91
C ARG A 90 -15.76 2.91 9.18
N GLN A 91 -15.89 2.08 10.21
CA GLN A 91 -16.23 2.56 11.56
C GLN A 91 -14.97 3.06 12.26
N GLU A 92 -14.89 4.36 12.50
CA GLU A 92 -13.87 4.97 13.35
C GLU A 92 -14.27 4.84 14.83
N PRO A 93 -13.41 4.31 15.71
CA PRO A 93 -13.60 4.45 17.15
C PRO A 93 -13.25 5.88 17.57
N GLN A 94 -14.20 6.53 18.23
CA GLN A 94 -14.01 7.81 18.91
C GLN A 94 -13.29 7.55 20.23
N ASP A 95 -12.04 7.98 20.34
CA ASP A 95 -11.35 8.06 21.64
C ASP A 95 -10.90 9.50 21.91
N GLU A 96 -11.49 10.06 22.96
CA GLU A 96 -11.36 11.43 23.41
C GLU A 96 -10.20 11.52 24.40
N HIS A 97 -8.97 11.65 23.90
CA HIS A 97 -7.83 11.95 24.77
C HIS A 97 -6.88 12.97 24.13
N VAL A 98 -7.01 14.23 24.58
CA VAL A 98 -6.06 15.34 24.55
C VAL A 98 -5.16 15.39 23.30
N ARG A 99 -5.66 16.02 22.23
CA ARG A 99 -4.88 16.35 21.02
C ARG A 99 -3.79 17.40 21.33
N PRO A 100 -2.49 17.09 21.21
CA PRO A 100 -1.53 18.10 20.81
C PRO A 100 -1.89 18.55 19.38
N THR A 101 -1.83 19.85 19.11
CA THR A 101 -2.35 20.53 17.91
C THR A 101 -2.08 19.76 16.61
N LEU A 102 -3.10 19.08 16.05
CA LEU A 102 -2.98 18.39 14.75
C LEU A 102 -2.57 19.32 13.61
N ALA A 103 -2.83 20.62 13.74
CA ALA A 103 -2.54 21.62 12.74
C ALA A 103 -1.04 21.65 12.36
N ASP A 104 -0.15 21.49 13.34
CA ASP A 104 1.29 21.65 13.13
C ASP A 104 1.91 20.46 12.39
N LYS A 105 1.44 19.23 12.65
CA LYS A 105 1.87 18.02 11.92
C LYS A 105 1.27 17.95 10.52
N GLN A 106 0.02 18.42 10.36
CA GLN A 106 -0.66 18.49 9.07
C GLN A 106 0.06 19.43 8.10
N GLY A 107 0.60 20.55 8.60
CA GLY A 107 1.37 21.52 7.81
C GLY A 107 2.64 20.92 7.21
N HIS A 108 3.45 20.24 8.02
CA HIS A 108 4.69 19.62 7.55
C HIS A 108 4.44 18.49 6.53
N ALA A 109 3.44 17.64 6.77
CA ALA A 109 3.09 16.57 5.83
C ALA A 109 2.55 17.11 4.50
N ALA A 110 1.74 18.18 4.55
CA ALA A 110 1.28 18.87 3.35
C ALA A 110 2.43 19.51 2.58
N GLU A 111 3.36 20.16 3.28
CA GLU A 111 4.53 20.79 2.67
C GLU A 111 5.43 19.76 2.00
N CYS A 112 5.75 18.64 2.66
CA CYS A 112 6.52 17.55 2.05
C CYS A 112 5.82 17.00 0.80
N ARG A 113 4.50 16.81 0.83
CA ARG A 113 3.73 16.36 -0.32
C ARG A 113 3.82 17.36 -1.48
N ASP A 114 3.69 18.64 -1.19
CA ASP A 114 3.71 19.69 -2.21
C ASP A 114 5.13 19.83 -2.81
N GLN A 115 6.19 19.68 -2.00
CA GLN A 115 7.58 19.61 -2.47
C GLN A 115 7.81 18.43 -3.42
N ILE A 116 7.38 17.22 -3.05
CA ILE A 116 7.46 16.02 -3.90
C ILE A 116 6.68 16.26 -5.21
N THR A 117 5.49 16.83 -5.11
CA THR A 117 4.62 17.09 -6.25
C THR A 117 5.23 18.11 -7.22
N CYS A 118 5.82 19.19 -6.72
CA CYS A 118 6.53 20.17 -7.55
C CYS A 118 7.76 19.57 -8.24
N ALA A 119 8.52 18.72 -7.54
CA ALA A 119 9.66 18.02 -8.14
C ALA A 119 9.20 17.07 -9.27
N MET A 120 8.20 16.23 -8.99
CA MET A 120 7.59 15.33 -9.97
C MET A 120 7.08 16.07 -11.21
N TRP A 121 6.43 17.22 -11.02
CA TRP A 121 5.88 18.02 -12.11
C TRP A 121 6.96 18.67 -12.99
N ARG A 122 8.07 19.10 -12.38
CA ARG A 122 9.23 19.65 -13.10
C ARG A 122 9.85 18.60 -14.03
N ASP A 123 10.01 17.37 -13.55
CA ASP A 123 10.61 16.28 -14.32
C ASP A 123 9.65 15.73 -15.40
N TYR A 124 8.35 15.89 -15.21
CA TYR A 124 7.32 15.40 -16.12
C TYR A 124 7.11 16.29 -17.35
N ARG A 125 7.38 17.60 -17.23
CA ARG A 125 7.29 18.54 -18.36
C ARG A 125 8.63 18.51 -19.12
N PRO A 126 8.60 18.27 -20.45
CA PRO A 126 9.82 18.29 -21.27
C PRO A 126 10.43 19.68 -21.40
#